data_AF-A0A8J6FGB3-F1
#
_entry.id   AF-A0A8J6FGB3-F1
#
_cell.length_a   1.000
_cell.length_b   1.000
_cell.length_c   1.000
_cell.angle_alpha   90.00
_cell.angle_beta   90.00
_cell.angle_gamma   90.00
#
_symmetry.space_group_name_H-M   'P 1'
#
loop_
_entity.id
_entity.type
_entity.pdbx_description
1 polymer ?
#
loop_
_entity_poly.entity_id
_entity_poly.type
_entity_poly.pdbx_seq_one_letter_code
_entity_poly.pdbx_strand_id
1 'polypeptide(L)'
;MAGVGRLLCSAWSRCAVPEIRVPCAGYHKKVVDHYENPRNVGSLDKNAKNVGTGLVGAPACGDVMKLQIEVDESGKITDARFKTFGCGSAIASSSLATEWVKGKTVDEAMTIKNTDIAKELCLPPVKLHCSMLAEDAIRAALADYRLKQDKEKAAASG
;
A
#
# COMPACT_ATOMS: atom_id res chain seq x y z
N MET A 1 -60.10 5.03 -43.97
CA MET A 1 -59.60 4.49 -45.26
C MET A 1 -58.52 5.45 -45.77
N ALA A 2 -57.46 4.91 -46.40
CA ALA A 2 -56.11 5.50 -46.67
C ALA A 2 -55.22 5.51 -45.41
N GLY A 3 -54.17 4.67 -45.29
CA GLY A 3 -52.92 4.73 -46.06
C GLY A 3 -52.00 5.72 -45.33
N VAL A 4 -50.83 5.38 -44.79
CA VAL A 4 -49.62 4.92 -45.47
C VAL A 4 -48.59 4.50 -44.40
N GLY A 5 -47.75 3.50 -44.70
CA GLY A 5 -46.34 3.56 -44.28
C GLY A 5 -45.88 2.67 -43.13
N ARG A 6 -45.83 1.35 -43.38
CA ARG A 6 -44.82 0.48 -42.76
C ARG A 6 -43.44 0.96 -43.21
N LEU A 7 -42.62 1.49 -42.30
CA LEU A 7 -41.18 1.44 -42.43
C LEU A 7 -40.66 0.31 -41.55
N LEU A 8 -40.42 -0.81 -42.24
CA LEU A 8 -39.66 -1.95 -41.78
C LEU A 8 -38.25 -1.46 -41.39
N CYS A 9 -37.97 -1.35 -40.09
CA CYS A 9 -36.59 -1.33 -39.62
C CYS A 9 -36.07 -2.78 -39.65
N SER A 10 -35.84 -3.26 -40.88
CA SER A 10 -35.23 -4.55 -41.14
C SER A 10 -33.73 -4.48 -40.83
N ALA A 11 -33.31 -5.45 -40.02
CA ALA A 11 -31.94 -5.94 -39.96
C ALA A 11 -30.87 -4.90 -39.57
N TRP A 12 -30.91 -4.46 -38.31
CA TRP A 12 -29.62 -4.28 -37.61
C TRP A 12 -29.10 -5.66 -37.28
N SER A 13 -28.32 -6.16 -38.25
CA SER A 13 -27.44 -7.30 -38.09
C SER A 13 -26.78 -7.18 -36.73
N ARG A 14 -27.10 -8.14 -35.85
CA ARG A 14 -26.49 -8.29 -34.55
C ARG A 14 -24.99 -8.20 -34.75
N CYS A 15 -24.38 -7.08 -34.36
CA CYS A 15 -22.96 -7.06 -34.07
C CYS A 15 -22.78 -8.13 -33.00
N ALA A 16 -22.36 -9.31 -33.41
CA ALA A 16 -21.79 -10.31 -32.52
C ALA A 16 -20.50 -9.68 -32.02
N VAL A 17 -20.62 -8.83 -31.00
CA VAL A 17 -19.49 -8.46 -30.17
C VAL A 17 -19.02 -9.80 -29.65
N PRO A 18 -17.78 -10.24 -29.95
CA PRO A 18 -17.26 -11.42 -29.30
C PRO A 18 -17.47 -11.18 -27.80
N GLU A 19 -18.05 -12.15 -27.13
CA GLU A 19 -18.11 -12.19 -25.69
C GLU A 19 -16.65 -12.36 -25.26
N ILE A 20 -15.89 -11.26 -25.32
CA ILE A 20 -14.61 -11.12 -24.69
C ILE A 20 -15.00 -11.21 -23.23
N ARG A 21 -14.99 -12.44 -22.74
CA ARG A 21 -14.90 -12.75 -21.34
C ARG A 21 -13.55 -12.16 -20.94
N VAL A 22 -13.52 -10.84 -20.74
CA VAL A 22 -12.49 -10.17 -19.98
C VAL A 22 -12.49 -10.99 -18.71
N PRO A 23 -11.45 -11.79 -18.42
CA PRO A 23 -11.35 -12.36 -17.09
C PRO A 23 -11.41 -11.11 -16.22
N CYS A 24 -12.44 -10.95 -15.38
CA CYS A 24 -12.45 -9.87 -14.41
C CYS A 24 -11.05 -9.88 -13.83
N ALA A 25 -10.28 -8.81 -14.11
CA ALA A 25 -8.85 -8.78 -13.90
C ALA A 25 -8.63 -8.81 -12.39
N GLY A 26 -8.74 -10.01 -11.86
CA GLY A 26 -8.96 -10.25 -10.46
C GLY A 26 -7.66 -9.89 -9.77
N TYR A 27 -7.78 -9.02 -8.78
CA TYR A 27 -6.71 -8.87 -7.80
C TYR A 27 -6.37 -10.27 -7.27
N HIS A 28 -5.07 -10.55 -7.13
CA HIS A 28 -4.62 -11.79 -6.54
C HIS A 28 -5.31 -11.99 -5.18
N LYS A 29 -5.69 -13.22 -4.82
CA LYS A 29 -6.46 -13.50 -3.59
C LYS A 29 -5.84 -12.88 -2.34
N LYS A 30 -4.51 -12.84 -2.27
CA LYS A 30 -3.75 -12.16 -1.19
C LYS A 30 -4.01 -10.66 -1.12
N VAL A 31 -4.06 -9.97 -2.27
CA VAL A 31 -4.35 -8.54 -2.33
C VAL A 31 -5.76 -8.26 -1.84
N VAL A 32 -6.73 -9.08 -2.24
CA VAL A 32 -8.12 -8.97 -1.77
C VAL A 32 -8.21 -9.18 -0.28
N ASP A 33 -7.54 -10.21 0.25
CA ASP A 33 -7.53 -10.53 1.67
C ASP A 33 -6.95 -9.39 2.53
N HIS A 34 -5.82 -8.79 2.12
CA HIS A 34 -5.27 -7.60 2.81
C HIS A 34 -6.11 -6.33 2.61
N TYR A 35 -6.95 -6.28 1.59
CA TYR A 35 -7.86 -5.16 1.36
C TYR A 35 -9.14 -5.26 2.21
N GLU A 36 -9.75 -6.44 2.27
CA GLU A 36 -10.96 -6.68 3.06
C GLU A 36 -10.67 -6.74 4.56
N ASN A 37 -9.53 -7.34 4.94
CA ASN A 37 -9.09 -7.47 6.32
C ASN A 37 -7.68 -6.87 6.48
N PRO A 38 -7.51 -5.54 6.38
CA PRO A 38 -6.21 -4.93 6.53
C PRO A 38 -5.72 -5.10 7.99
N ARG A 39 -4.51 -5.65 8.14
CA ARG A 39 -3.90 -5.88 9.46
C ARG A 39 -3.26 -4.59 9.94
N ASN A 40 -3.13 -4.38 11.25
CA ASN A 40 -2.30 -3.27 11.76
C ASN A 40 -2.75 -1.85 11.33
N VAL A 41 -4.01 -1.66 10.93
CA VAL A 41 -4.54 -0.31 10.66
C VAL A 41 -4.60 0.46 11.98
N GLY A 42 -4.11 1.68 11.99
CA GLY A 42 -4.12 2.50 13.20
C GLY A 42 -3.11 3.63 13.17
N SER A 43 -2.90 4.24 14.32
CA SER A 43 -1.85 5.24 14.49
C SER A 43 -1.23 5.12 15.86
N LEU A 44 0.06 5.39 15.92
CA LEU A 44 0.84 5.45 17.16
C LEU A 44 1.08 6.90 17.55
N ASP A 45 1.47 7.11 18.81
CA ASP A 45 1.84 8.44 19.30
C ASP A 45 3.10 8.93 18.57
N LYS A 46 2.98 10.09 17.91
CA LYS A 46 4.09 10.70 17.15
C LYS A 46 5.15 11.30 18.07
N ASN A 47 4.77 11.64 19.29
CA ASN A 47 5.62 12.31 20.27
C ASN A 47 6.52 11.32 21.03
N ALA A 48 6.20 10.03 20.98
CA ALA A 48 7.02 9.00 21.58
C ALA A 48 8.40 8.93 20.89
N LYS A 49 9.46 8.88 21.70
CA LYS A 49 10.86 8.81 21.26
C LYS A 49 11.16 7.54 20.45
N ASN A 50 10.44 6.47 20.81
CA ASN A 50 10.56 5.14 20.25
C ASN A 50 9.73 4.96 18.97
N VAL A 51 8.98 5.98 18.54
CA VAL A 51 8.10 5.90 17.37
C VAL A 51 8.69 6.66 16.19
N GLY A 52 8.98 5.95 15.11
CA GLY A 52 9.31 6.52 13.81
C GLY A 52 8.06 6.73 12.96
N THR A 53 7.93 7.88 12.30
CA THR A 53 6.80 8.17 11.40
C THR A 53 7.30 8.51 9.99
N GLY A 54 6.90 7.68 9.03
CA GLY A 54 7.10 7.93 7.60
C GLY A 54 5.79 8.36 6.95
N LEU A 55 5.79 9.51 6.28
CA LEU A 55 4.69 9.95 5.41
C LEU A 55 5.25 10.09 3.99
N VAL A 56 4.71 9.31 3.07
CA VAL A 56 5.16 9.27 1.67
C VAL A 56 3.96 9.35 0.72
N GLY A 57 4.23 9.75 -0.52
CA GLY A 57 3.21 9.95 -1.54
C GLY A 57 2.73 11.40 -1.64
N ALA A 58 1.90 11.66 -2.64
CA ALA A 58 1.41 12.98 -2.96
C ALA A 58 -0.10 12.94 -3.20
N PRO A 59 -0.88 13.88 -2.65
CA PRO A 59 -2.32 13.92 -2.86
C PRO A 59 -2.71 14.07 -4.33
N ALA A 60 -1.85 14.69 -5.14
CA ALA A 60 -2.06 14.84 -6.59
C ALA A 60 -2.03 13.49 -7.34
N CYS A 61 -1.28 12.51 -6.85
CA CYS A 61 -1.19 11.17 -7.45
C CYS A 61 -2.29 10.23 -6.94
N GLY A 62 -3.05 10.63 -5.92
CA GLY A 62 -4.10 9.81 -5.30
C GLY A 62 -3.58 8.73 -4.34
N ASP A 63 -2.27 8.60 -4.15
CA ASP A 63 -1.65 7.65 -3.24
C ASP A 63 -0.84 8.38 -2.15
N VAL A 64 -1.24 8.24 -0.89
CA VAL A 64 -0.59 8.79 0.29
C VAL A 64 -0.54 7.72 1.37
N MET A 65 0.65 7.35 1.80
CA MET A 65 0.88 6.33 2.82
C MET A 65 1.57 6.92 4.04
N LYS A 66 0.99 6.68 5.21
CA LYS A 66 1.57 6.95 6.51
C LYS A 66 1.87 5.64 7.22
N LEU A 67 3.13 5.39 7.52
CA LEU A 67 3.59 4.22 8.27
C LEU A 67 4.26 4.70 9.56
N GLN A 68 3.89 4.08 10.68
CA GLN A 68 4.46 4.34 11.99
C GLN A 68 4.99 3.02 12.55
N ILE A 69 6.22 3.06 13.06
CA ILE A 69 6.86 1.92 13.71
C ILE A 69 7.20 2.30 15.14
N GLU A 70 7.03 1.36 16.05
CA GLU A 70 7.50 1.44 17.43
C GLU A 70 8.69 0.51 17.59
N VAL A 71 9.79 1.04 18.12
CA VAL A 71 11.04 0.32 18.29
C VAL A 71 11.36 0.23 19.77
N ASP A 72 11.69 -0.96 20.24
CA ASP A 72 12.10 -1.20 21.61
C ASP A 72 13.55 -0.74 21.85
N GLU A 73 13.96 -0.68 23.12
CA GLU A 73 15.32 -0.31 23.52
C GLU A 73 16.39 -1.25 22.93
N SER A 74 16.01 -2.50 22.64
CA SER A 74 16.85 -3.50 21.97
C SER A 74 17.03 -3.26 20.46
N GLY A 75 16.37 -2.25 19.88
CA GLY A 75 16.42 -1.96 18.44
C GLY A 75 15.51 -2.85 17.58
N LYS A 76 14.51 -3.50 18.20
CA LYS A 76 13.54 -4.37 17.54
C LYS A 76 12.18 -3.68 17.39
N ILE A 77 11.52 -3.84 16.26
CA ILE A 77 10.20 -3.25 16.00
C ILE A 77 9.14 -4.08 16.73
N THR A 78 8.49 -3.49 17.74
CA THR A 78 7.47 -4.14 18.59
C THR A 78 6.08 -4.02 17.99
N ASP A 79 5.73 -2.84 17.49
CA ASP A 79 4.49 -2.62 16.76
C ASP A 79 4.71 -1.78 15.51
N ALA A 80 3.85 -1.99 14.53
CA ALA A 80 3.81 -1.21 13.31
C ALA A 80 2.36 -0.94 12.98
N ARG A 81 2.05 0.31 12.61
CA ARG A 81 0.72 0.76 12.24
C ARG A 81 0.78 1.56 10.96
N PHE A 82 -0.22 1.39 10.10
CA PHE A 82 -0.33 2.21 8.90
C PHE A 82 -1.70 2.85 8.74
N LYS A 83 -1.70 3.95 8.00
CA LYS A 83 -2.86 4.58 7.39
C LYS A 83 -2.48 4.95 5.98
N THR A 84 -3.21 4.43 4.99
CA THR A 84 -2.93 4.72 3.59
C THR A 84 -4.21 5.12 2.89
N PHE A 85 -4.08 6.04 1.96
CA PHE A 85 -5.13 6.48 1.05
C PHE A 85 -4.61 6.17 -0.35
N GLY A 86 -5.34 5.38 -1.11
CA GLY A 86 -4.90 4.97 -2.43
C GLY A 86 -5.68 3.78 -2.96
N CYS A 87 -5.18 3.20 -4.04
CA CYS A 87 -5.79 2.02 -4.63
C CYS A 87 -5.74 0.79 -3.68
N GLY A 88 -6.61 -0.19 -3.88
CA GLY A 88 -6.64 -1.41 -3.06
C GLY A 88 -5.31 -2.17 -3.04
N SER A 89 -4.52 -2.07 -4.12
CA SER A 89 -3.15 -2.62 -4.17
C SER A 89 -2.18 -1.88 -3.25
N ALA A 90 -2.31 -0.56 -3.09
CA ALA A 90 -1.50 0.20 -2.14
C ALA A 90 -1.84 -0.21 -0.69
N ILE A 91 -3.12 -0.36 -0.37
CA ILE A 91 -3.58 -0.85 0.95
C ILE A 91 -3.02 -2.24 1.26
N ALA A 92 -3.09 -3.16 0.30
CA ALA A 92 -2.54 -4.49 0.46
C ALA A 92 -1.02 -4.50 0.67
N SER A 93 -0.28 -3.72 -0.15
CA SER A 93 1.17 -3.56 0.02
C SER A 93 1.55 -2.97 1.37
N SER A 94 0.80 -1.96 1.84
CA SER A 94 1.02 -1.37 3.16
C SER A 94 0.76 -2.37 4.30
N SER A 95 -0.33 -3.14 4.22
CA SER A 95 -0.65 -4.16 5.22
C SER A 95 0.45 -5.22 5.31
N LEU A 96 0.85 -5.77 4.16
CA LEU A 96 1.90 -6.78 4.09
C LEU A 96 3.23 -6.23 4.62
N ALA A 97 3.58 -5.01 4.24
CA ALA A 97 4.79 -4.35 4.73
C ALA A 97 4.79 -4.21 6.26
N THR A 98 3.65 -3.82 6.88
CA THR A 98 3.56 -3.71 8.34
C THR A 98 3.72 -5.03 9.07
N GLU A 99 3.23 -6.13 8.49
CA GLU A 99 3.42 -7.47 9.06
C GLU A 99 4.89 -7.90 8.96
N TRP A 100 5.55 -7.56 7.86
CA TRP A 100 6.95 -7.93 7.63
C TRP A 100 7.94 -7.15 8.48
N VAL A 101 7.66 -5.87 8.78
CA VAL A 101 8.54 -5.08 9.67
C VAL A 101 8.36 -5.46 11.14
N LYS A 102 7.18 -5.96 11.52
CA LYS A 102 6.91 -6.32 12.92
C LYS A 102 7.82 -7.48 13.36
N GLY A 103 8.50 -7.29 14.48
CA GLY A 103 9.42 -8.28 15.05
C GLY A 103 10.80 -8.33 14.40
N LYS A 104 11.08 -7.53 13.37
CA LYS A 104 12.43 -7.37 12.80
C LYS A 104 13.19 -6.25 13.49
N THR A 105 14.51 -6.27 13.37
CA THR A 105 15.37 -5.14 13.76
C THR A 105 15.29 -3.99 12.75
N VAL A 106 15.72 -2.80 13.15
CA VAL A 106 15.76 -1.61 12.29
C VAL A 106 16.57 -1.86 11.01
N ASP A 107 17.70 -2.56 11.11
CA ASP A 107 18.57 -2.87 9.97
C ASP A 107 17.95 -3.93 9.05
N GLU A 108 17.33 -4.97 9.62
CA GLU A 108 16.60 -5.97 8.83
C GLU A 108 15.41 -5.36 8.09
N ALA A 109 14.67 -4.45 8.73
CA ALA A 109 13.57 -3.74 8.08
C ALA A 109 14.04 -2.90 6.88
N MET A 110 15.28 -2.39 6.91
CA MET A 110 15.88 -1.65 5.79
C MET A 110 16.25 -2.54 4.59
N THR A 111 16.41 -3.84 4.81
CA THR A 111 16.70 -4.80 3.72
C THR A 111 15.48 -5.19 2.89
N ILE A 112 14.28 -4.86 3.35
CA ILE A 112 13.03 -5.16 2.64
C ILE A 112 12.97 -4.35 1.34
N LYS A 113 12.78 -5.03 0.20
CA LYS A 113 12.71 -4.42 -1.12
C LYS A 113 11.30 -4.49 -1.71
N ASN A 114 10.97 -3.52 -2.55
CA ASN A 114 9.74 -3.49 -3.34
C ASN A 114 9.54 -4.77 -4.15
N THR A 115 10.62 -5.38 -4.65
CA THR A 115 10.57 -6.60 -5.46
C THR A 115 10.00 -7.78 -4.70
N ASP A 116 10.25 -7.86 -3.40
CA ASP A 116 9.80 -8.98 -2.56
C ASP A 116 8.32 -8.82 -2.25
N ILE A 117 7.88 -7.59 -1.95
CA ILE A 117 6.46 -7.24 -1.76
C ILE A 117 5.67 -7.51 -3.05
N ALA A 118 6.20 -7.08 -4.20
CA ALA A 118 5.55 -7.28 -5.50
C ALA A 118 5.40 -8.75 -5.88
N LYS A 119 6.42 -9.57 -5.60
CA LYS A 119 6.39 -11.03 -5.82
C LYS A 119 5.36 -11.70 -4.91
N GLU A 120 5.34 -11.33 -3.63
CA GLU A 120 4.44 -11.94 -2.65
C GLU A 120 2.97 -11.69 -2.99
N LEU A 121 2.65 -10.47 -3.43
CA LEU A 121 1.31 -10.06 -3.87
C LEU A 121 1.00 -10.41 -5.33
N CYS A 122 1.97 -10.97 -6.06
CA CYS A 122 1.89 -11.29 -7.49
C CYS A 122 1.37 -10.11 -8.32
N LEU A 123 1.91 -8.91 -8.06
CA LEU A 123 1.45 -7.68 -8.71
C LEU A 123 1.86 -7.66 -10.19
N PRO A 124 0.95 -7.27 -11.10
CA PRO A 124 1.31 -7.02 -12.49
C PRO A 124 2.25 -5.81 -12.57
N PRO A 125 3.08 -5.70 -13.64
CA PRO A 125 4.10 -4.66 -13.75
C PRO A 125 3.55 -3.22 -13.67
N VAL A 126 2.29 -3.02 -14.06
CA VAL A 126 1.60 -1.72 -14.00
C VAL A 126 1.40 -1.21 -12.56
N LYS A 127 1.37 -2.10 -11.56
CA LYS A 127 1.11 -1.76 -10.15
C LYS A 127 2.35 -1.79 -9.26
N LEU A 128 3.55 -1.81 -9.86
CA LEU A 128 4.81 -1.82 -9.10
C LEU A 128 5.06 -0.53 -8.30
N HIS A 129 4.42 0.58 -8.67
CA HIS A 129 4.50 1.82 -7.89
C HIS A 129 3.97 1.66 -6.46
N CYS A 130 2.96 0.80 -6.24
CA CYS A 130 2.40 0.54 -4.90
C CYS A 130 3.43 -0.14 -3.97
N SER A 131 4.26 -1.04 -4.53
CA SER A 131 5.34 -1.70 -3.79
C SER A 131 6.53 -0.77 -3.53
N MET A 132 6.82 0.16 -4.44
CA MET A 132 7.84 1.20 -4.22
C MET A 132 7.41 2.14 -3.09
N LEU A 133 6.14 2.58 -3.09
CA LEU A 133 5.61 3.43 -2.03
C LEU A 133 5.72 2.78 -0.64
N ALA A 134 5.49 1.46 -0.55
CA ALA A 134 5.63 0.74 0.70
C ALA A 134 7.10 0.67 1.19
N GLU A 135 8.05 0.44 0.29
CA GLU A 135 9.49 0.48 0.63
C GLU A 135 9.92 1.89 1.09
N ASP A 136 9.50 2.92 0.37
CA ASP A 136 9.81 4.31 0.71
C ASP A 136 9.21 4.70 2.06
N ALA A 137 7.99 4.23 2.37
CA ALA A 137 7.36 4.46 3.67
C ALA A 137 8.15 3.83 4.82
N ILE A 138 8.65 2.60 4.65
CA ILE A 138 9.48 1.92 5.65
C ILE A 138 10.77 2.70 5.88
N ARG A 139 11.47 3.09 4.79
CA ARG A 139 12.70 3.88 4.88
C ARG A 139 12.49 5.22 5.57
N ALA A 140 11.43 5.94 5.21
CA ALA A 140 11.08 7.20 5.83
C ALA A 140 10.81 7.05 7.34
N ALA A 141 10.09 6.00 7.75
CA ALA A 141 9.80 5.74 9.15
C ALA A 141 11.08 5.40 9.96
N LEU A 142 11.97 4.58 9.40
CA LEU A 142 13.26 4.24 10.02
C LEU A 142 14.20 5.45 10.10
N ALA A 143 14.20 6.30 9.08
CA ALA A 143 14.99 7.53 9.06
C ALA A 143 14.51 8.52 10.14
N ASP A 144 13.19 8.73 10.27
CA ASP A 144 12.61 9.57 11.33
C ASP A 144 12.97 9.03 12.72
N TYR A 145 12.89 7.71 12.93
CA TYR A 145 13.32 7.08 14.18
C TYR A 145 14.80 7.37 14.49
N ARG A 146 15.72 7.14 13.53
CA ARG A 146 17.15 7.40 13.71
C ARG A 146 17.42 8.87 14.07
N LEU A 147 16.78 9.80 13.37
CA LEU A 147 16.90 11.24 13.65
C LEU A 147 16.45 11.62 15.07
N LYS A 148 15.39 10.98 15.59
CA LYS A 148 14.95 11.21 16.98
C LYS A 148 15.96 10.68 17.98
N GLN A 149 16.53 9.50 17.74
CA GLN A 149 17.54 8.90 18.62
C GLN A 149 18.84 9.73 18.64
N ASP A 150 19.26 10.26 17.48
CA ASP A 150 20.44 11.11 17.40
C ASP A 150 20.25 12.45 18.14
N LYS A 151 19.07 13.05 18.05
CA LYS A 151 18.72 14.27 18.81
C LYS A 151 18.74 14.02 20.33
N GLU A 152 18.21 12.89 20.79
CA GLU A 152 18.23 12.52 22.20
C GLU A 152 19.64 12.29 22.72
N LYS A 153 20.50 11.59 21.95
CA LYS A 153 21.91 11.42 22.30
C LYS A 153 22.64 12.76 22.39
N ALA A 154 22.41 13.67 21.44
CA ALA A 154 23.00 14.99 21.47
C ALA A 154 22.55 15.81 22.70
N ALA A 155 21.27 15.72 23.07
CA ALA A 155 20.70 16.39 24.26
C ALA A 155 21.18 15.78 25.59
N ALA A 156 21.56 14.50 25.62
CA ALA A 156 22.10 13.85 26.81
C ALA A 156 23.60 14.12 27.04
N SER A 157 24.31 14.59 26.00
CA SER A 157 25.76 14.85 26.03
C SER A 157 26.18 16.31 26.21
N GLY A 158 25.22 17.24 26.33
CA GLY A 158 25.44 18.68 26.49
C GLY A 158 24.81 19.21 27.77
#